data_AF-A0A923V3B8-F1
#
_entry.id   AF-A0A923V3B8-F1
#
_cell.length_a   1.000
_cell.length_b   1.000
_cell.length_c   1.000
_cell.angle_alpha   90.00
_cell.angle_beta   90.00
_cell.angle_gamma   90.00
#
_symmetry.space_group_name_H-M   'P 1'
#
loop_
_entity.id
_entity.type
_entity.pdbx_description
1 polymer ?
#
loop_
_entity_poly.entity_id
_entity_poly.type
_entity_poly.pdbx_seq_one_letter_code
_entity_poly.pdbx_strand_id
1 'polypeptide(L)'
;VDWWAKNSYGRHVYVGLAAYLVNSRAEAAWRNPKEIPNQIRYLRKDSRIEGSVFFSSKSLSTVARLVSDSLRSDFYKYPALPPQMKWLDSVPPNKPKELMAEATKLGVSLKWKMPERARDGETASGFVVYRFDEGEEISILNPKNIIKISFEDYLFFLDTNVKSNHRYSYLVTALDRLKNESEPSGPVGIETN
;
A
#
# COMPACT_ATOMS: atom_id res chain seq x y z
N VAL A 1 -15.53 3.30 19.94
CA VAL A 1 -14.19 2.98 19.39
C VAL A 1 -13.13 3.08 20.47
N ASP A 2 -13.17 4.12 21.30
CA ASP A 2 -12.18 4.42 22.34
C ASP A 2 -11.90 3.28 23.31
N TRP A 3 -12.94 2.52 23.69
CA TRP A 3 -12.76 1.35 24.55
C TRP A 3 -11.88 0.30 23.86
N TRP A 4 -12.16 -0.03 22.59
CA TRP A 4 -11.35 -0.98 21.81
C TRP A 4 -9.92 -0.48 21.60
N ALA A 5 -9.75 0.80 21.30
CA ALA A 5 -8.43 1.43 21.18
C ALA A 5 -7.60 1.33 22.48
N LYS A 6 -8.23 1.52 23.64
CA LYS A 6 -7.59 1.39 24.96
C LYS A 6 -7.30 -0.06 25.36
N ASN A 7 -8.01 -1.02 24.76
CA ASN A 7 -7.94 -2.44 25.06
C ASN A 7 -7.38 -3.27 23.89
N SER A 8 -6.54 -2.65 23.05
CA SER A 8 -5.91 -3.34 21.91
C SER A 8 -4.73 -4.21 22.33
N TYR A 9 -4.08 -3.91 23.47
CA TYR A 9 -2.97 -4.67 24.05
C TYR A 9 -1.87 -5.04 23.04
N GLY A 10 -1.52 -4.10 22.15
CA GLY A 10 -0.49 -4.31 21.12
C GLY A 10 -0.94 -5.25 20.00
N ARG A 11 -2.24 -5.29 19.70
CA ARG A 11 -2.85 -5.98 18.56
C ARG A 11 -3.62 -4.98 17.70
N HIS A 12 -3.70 -5.27 16.40
CA HIS A 12 -4.47 -4.43 15.49
C HIS A 12 -5.97 -4.50 15.78
N VAL A 13 -6.64 -3.36 15.68
CA VAL A 13 -8.09 -3.20 15.78
C VAL A 13 -8.63 -2.67 14.46
N TYR A 14 -9.54 -3.44 13.84
CA TYR A 14 -10.25 -3.02 12.63
C TYR A 14 -11.74 -2.88 12.91
N VAL A 15 -12.28 -1.68 12.68
CA VAL A 15 -13.68 -1.40 12.97
C VAL A 15 -14.57 -1.76 11.79
N GLY A 16 -15.64 -2.50 12.04
CA GLY A 16 -16.66 -2.83 11.04
C GLY A 16 -17.48 -1.60 10.62
N LEU A 17 -17.57 -1.34 9.32
CA LEU A 17 -18.37 -0.28 8.72
C LEU A 17 -19.54 -0.89 7.94
N ALA A 18 -20.76 -0.47 8.30
CA ALA A 18 -22.00 -1.02 7.75
C ALA A 18 -22.38 -0.37 6.41
N ALA A 19 -21.57 -0.60 5.37
CA ALA A 19 -21.85 -0.08 4.02
C ALA A 19 -23.21 -0.52 3.47
N TYR A 20 -23.73 -1.67 3.92
CA TYR A 20 -25.06 -2.18 3.55
C TYR A 20 -26.23 -1.32 4.06
N LEU A 21 -26.02 -0.49 5.08
CA LEU A 21 -27.05 0.41 5.62
C LEU A 21 -27.15 1.73 4.85
N VAL A 22 -26.18 2.08 4.01
CA VAL A 22 -26.19 3.33 3.24
C VAL A 22 -27.49 3.42 2.42
N ASN A 23 -28.16 4.58 2.52
CA ASN A 23 -29.49 4.86 1.96
C ASN A 23 -30.65 4.01 2.51
N SER A 24 -30.45 3.27 3.61
CA SER A 24 -31.53 2.59 4.31
C SER A 24 -32.57 3.58 4.82
N ARG A 25 -33.84 3.19 4.77
CA ARG A 25 -34.96 3.97 5.32
C ARG A 25 -35.13 3.80 6.82
N ALA A 26 -34.43 2.85 7.43
CA ALA A 26 -34.58 2.52 8.85
C ALA A 26 -34.12 3.67 9.76
N GLU A 27 -33.05 4.39 9.38
CA GLU A 27 -32.53 5.51 10.18
C GLU A 27 -32.07 6.66 9.28
N ALA A 28 -32.33 7.90 9.71
CA ALA A 28 -32.04 9.10 8.92
C ALA A 28 -30.54 9.30 8.67
N ALA A 29 -29.67 8.90 9.61
CA ALA A 29 -28.21 9.06 9.51
C ALA A 29 -27.64 8.41 8.25
N TRP A 30 -28.17 7.24 7.85
CA TRP A 30 -27.69 6.51 6.69
C TRP A 30 -28.03 7.14 5.33
N ARG A 31 -28.88 8.17 5.30
CA ARG A 31 -29.15 8.97 4.11
C ARG A 31 -28.09 10.06 3.88
N ASN A 32 -27.21 10.31 4.86
CA ASN A 32 -26.11 11.23 4.71
C ASN A 32 -24.97 10.55 3.92
N PRO A 33 -24.63 11.02 2.70
CA PRO A 33 -23.54 10.42 1.91
C PRO A 33 -22.17 10.56 2.60
N LYS A 34 -22.03 11.46 3.58
CA LYS A 34 -20.80 11.66 4.34
C LYS A 34 -20.68 10.75 5.56
N GLU A 35 -21.68 9.93 5.88
CA GLU A 35 -21.68 9.12 7.11
C GLU A 35 -20.47 8.18 7.18
N ILE A 36 -20.28 7.32 6.18
CA ILE A 36 -19.12 6.43 6.11
C ILE A 36 -17.78 7.20 6.01
N PRO A 37 -17.63 8.22 5.14
CA PRO A 37 -16.46 9.09 5.15
C PRO A 37 -16.12 9.70 6.52
N ASN A 38 -17.13 10.15 7.28
CA ASN A 38 -16.94 10.71 8.61
C ASN A 38 -16.50 9.64 9.61
N GLN A 39 -17.06 8.43 9.54
CA GLN A 39 -16.60 7.30 10.35
C GLN A 39 -15.14 6.98 10.05
N ILE A 40 -14.71 6.89 8.78
CA ILE A 40 -13.29 6.65 8.43
C ILE A 40 -12.40 7.76 8.99
N ARG A 41 -12.78 9.03 8.84
CA ARG A 41 -12.02 10.16 9.41
C ARG A 41 -11.95 10.09 10.93
N TYR A 42 -13.02 9.67 11.59
CA TYR A 42 -13.05 9.48 13.03
C TYR A 42 -12.08 8.38 13.47
N LEU A 43 -12.08 7.23 12.80
CA LEU A 43 -11.16 6.12 13.09
C LEU A 43 -9.70 6.55 12.93
N ARG A 44 -9.36 7.27 11.85
CA ARG A 44 -8.00 7.75 11.57
C ARG A 44 -7.46 8.78 12.56
N LYS A 45 -8.29 9.35 13.44
CA LYS A 45 -7.83 10.25 14.51
C LYS A 45 -7.11 9.51 15.64
N ASP A 46 -7.36 8.22 15.79
CA ASP A 46 -6.74 7.38 16.82
C ASP A 46 -5.73 6.43 16.19
N SER A 47 -4.43 6.65 16.45
CA SER A 47 -3.36 5.82 15.89
C SER A 47 -3.37 4.37 16.40
N ARG A 48 -4.19 4.05 17.41
CA ARG A 48 -4.40 2.68 17.92
C ARG A 48 -5.50 1.93 17.16
N ILE A 49 -6.08 2.56 16.14
CA ILE A 49 -7.02 1.94 15.20
C ILE A 49 -6.35 1.87 13.84
N GLU A 50 -6.00 0.66 13.42
CA GLU A 50 -5.19 0.40 12.23
C GLU A 50 -6.04 0.25 10.96
N GLY A 51 -7.37 0.24 11.09
CA GLY A 51 -8.24 0.40 9.94
C GLY A 51 -9.70 0.04 10.16
N SER A 52 -10.34 -0.38 9.07
CA SER A 52 -11.77 -0.67 9.02
C SER A 52 -12.09 -1.77 8.02
N VAL A 53 -13.16 -2.52 8.29
CA VAL A 53 -13.67 -3.58 7.41
C VAL A 53 -15.07 -3.22 6.95
N PHE A 54 -15.35 -3.26 5.64
CA PHE A 54 -16.68 -3.00 5.12
C PHE A 54 -17.50 -4.29 5.06
N PHE A 55 -18.72 -4.27 5.60
CA PHE A 55 -19.72 -5.30 5.32
C PHE A 55 -20.84 -4.69 4.47
N SER A 56 -21.25 -5.28 3.35
CA SER A 56 -20.56 -6.31 2.56
C SER A 56 -19.84 -5.67 1.36
N SER A 57 -18.92 -6.39 0.71
CA SER A 57 -18.30 -5.93 -0.54
C SER A 57 -19.35 -5.61 -1.63
N LYS A 58 -20.42 -6.41 -1.72
CA LYS A 58 -21.55 -6.17 -2.65
C LYS A 58 -22.22 -4.81 -2.44
N SER A 59 -22.24 -4.30 -1.21
CA SER A 59 -22.88 -3.02 -0.89
C SER A 59 -22.15 -1.84 -1.56
N LEU A 60 -20.83 -1.94 -1.75
CA LEU A 60 -20.01 -0.90 -2.38
C LEU A 60 -20.31 -0.72 -3.88
N SER A 61 -20.75 -1.77 -4.58
CA SER A 61 -21.16 -1.69 -5.99
C SER A 61 -22.66 -1.43 -6.20
N THR A 62 -23.45 -1.48 -5.13
CA THR A 62 -24.92 -1.34 -5.17
C THR A 62 -25.39 -0.07 -4.48
N VAL A 63 -25.73 -0.15 -3.19
CA VAL A 63 -26.35 0.94 -2.42
C VAL A 63 -25.36 2.04 -2.01
N ALA A 64 -24.06 1.72 -1.92
CA ALA A 64 -23.01 2.59 -1.41
C ALA A 64 -22.05 3.11 -2.49
N ARG A 65 -22.51 3.33 -3.73
CA ARG A 65 -21.64 3.79 -4.85
C ARG A 65 -20.90 5.10 -4.57
N LEU A 66 -21.58 6.09 -3.99
CA LEU A 66 -20.94 7.38 -3.62
C LEU A 66 -19.86 7.22 -2.54
N VAL A 67 -20.03 6.23 -1.65
CA VAL A 67 -18.99 5.87 -0.68
C VAL A 67 -17.79 5.33 -1.44
N SER A 68 -17.99 4.40 -2.39
CA SER A 68 -16.91 3.84 -3.22
C SER A 68 -16.14 4.90 -4.00
N ASP A 69 -16.81 5.95 -4.49
CA ASP A 69 -16.15 7.09 -5.13
C ASP A 69 -15.26 7.84 -4.15
N SER A 70 -15.75 8.10 -2.94
CA SER A 70 -14.97 8.72 -1.86
C SER A 70 -13.78 7.84 -1.45
N LEU A 71 -13.98 6.52 -1.37
CA LEU A 71 -12.92 5.55 -1.07
C LEU A 71 -11.79 5.63 -2.10
N ARG A 72 -12.14 5.64 -3.39
CA ARG A 72 -11.18 5.67 -4.49
C ARG A 72 -10.47 7.01 -4.66
N SER A 73 -11.13 8.12 -4.33
CA SER A 73 -10.60 9.47 -4.58
C SER A 73 -9.90 10.11 -3.37
N ASP A 74 -10.35 9.80 -2.15
CA ASP A 74 -9.89 10.44 -0.91
C ASP A 74 -9.12 9.42 -0.04
N PHE A 75 -9.77 8.33 0.37
CA PHE A 75 -9.26 7.51 1.48
C PHE A 75 -8.24 6.43 1.09
N TYR A 76 -8.44 5.77 -0.05
CA TYR A 76 -7.68 4.60 -0.53
C TYR A 76 -7.22 4.81 -1.98
N LYS A 77 -6.81 6.04 -2.28
CA LYS A 77 -6.41 6.48 -3.63
C LYS A 77 -5.16 5.75 -4.14
N TYR A 78 -4.22 5.46 -3.24
CA TYR A 78 -2.94 4.84 -3.56
C TYR A 78 -2.85 3.43 -3.00
N PRO A 79 -2.09 2.53 -3.64
CA PRO A 79 -1.71 1.26 -3.04
C PRO A 79 -1.06 1.47 -1.67
N ALA A 80 -1.25 0.51 -0.77
CA ALA A 80 -0.65 0.53 0.55
C ALA A 80 -0.21 -0.89 0.93
N LEU A 81 0.85 -0.97 1.73
CA LEU A 81 1.31 -2.24 2.29
C LEU A 81 0.38 -2.68 3.43
N PRO A 82 0.23 -3.99 3.65
CA PRO A 82 -0.43 -4.50 4.84
C PRO A 82 0.26 -3.98 6.12
N PRO A 83 -0.51 -3.67 7.18
CA PRO A 83 0.07 -3.18 8.42
C PRO A 83 0.94 -4.26 9.09
N GLN A 84 2.07 -3.83 9.63
CA GLN A 84 3.09 -4.72 10.18
C GLN A 84 2.66 -5.31 11.52
N MET A 85 2.75 -6.63 11.66
CA MET A 85 2.45 -7.33 12.91
C MET A 85 3.73 -7.51 13.74
N LYS A 86 4.27 -6.42 14.27
CA LYS A 86 5.57 -6.40 15.00
C LYS A 86 5.66 -7.34 16.19
N TRP A 87 4.52 -7.79 16.72
CA TRP A 87 4.47 -8.77 17.79
C TRP A 87 4.68 -10.23 17.34
N LEU A 88 4.59 -10.51 16.04
CA LEU A 88 4.93 -11.81 15.45
C LEU A 88 6.36 -11.79 14.93
N ASP A 89 6.70 -10.74 14.18
CA ASP A 89 8.02 -10.55 13.61
C ASP A 89 8.33 -9.05 13.45
N SER A 90 9.53 -8.68 13.88
CA SER A 90 10.03 -7.32 13.83
C SER A 90 11.30 -7.17 12.99
N VAL A 91 11.81 -8.26 12.41
CA VAL A 91 13.04 -8.30 11.62
C VAL A 91 12.68 -8.22 10.15
N PRO A 92 12.87 -7.08 9.47
CA PRO A 92 12.64 -7.02 8.04
C PRO A 92 13.67 -7.86 7.26
N PRO A 93 13.36 -8.24 6.01
CA PRO A 93 14.33 -8.89 5.14
C PRO A 93 15.49 -7.92 4.82
N ASN A 94 16.58 -8.44 4.26
CA ASN A 94 17.62 -7.58 3.72
C ASN A 94 17.15 -6.87 2.43
N LYS A 95 17.80 -5.76 2.10
CA LYS A 95 17.50 -5.00 0.88
C LYS A 95 17.87 -5.74 -0.41
N PRO A 96 17.08 -5.59 -1.50
CA PRO A 96 17.46 -6.10 -2.81
C PRO A 96 18.82 -5.58 -3.27
N LYS A 97 19.54 -6.38 -4.05
CA LYS A 97 20.87 -6.02 -4.59
C LYS A 97 20.80 -5.79 -6.09
N GLU A 98 21.76 -5.02 -6.60
CA GLU A 98 21.99 -4.87 -8.05
C GLU A 98 20.71 -4.54 -8.84
N LEU A 99 19.94 -3.56 -8.36
CA LEU A 99 18.84 -3.01 -9.16
C LEU A 99 19.41 -2.45 -10.47
N MET A 100 18.78 -2.79 -11.58
CA MET A 100 19.10 -2.32 -12.91
C MET A 100 17.82 -1.87 -13.60
N ALA A 101 17.92 -0.81 -14.40
CA ALA A 101 16.86 -0.29 -15.23
C ALA A 101 17.33 -0.19 -16.67
N GLU A 102 16.48 -0.63 -17.61
CA GLU A 102 16.75 -0.58 -19.03
C GLU A 102 15.53 0.01 -19.75
N ALA A 103 15.75 1.09 -20.51
CA ALA A 103 14.71 1.67 -21.36
C ALA A 103 14.49 0.79 -22.60
N THR A 104 13.25 0.35 -22.80
CA THR A 104 12.83 -0.50 -23.93
C THR A 104 11.72 0.19 -24.71
N LYS A 105 11.36 -0.34 -25.88
CA LYS A 105 10.21 0.16 -26.67
C LYS A 105 8.86 0.02 -25.94
N LEU A 106 8.75 -0.88 -24.97
CA LEU A 106 7.51 -1.13 -24.22
C LEU A 106 7.44 -0.35 -22.90
N GLY A 107 8.54 0.27 -22.47
CA GLY A 107 8.66 0.94 -21.18
C GLY A 107 10.01 0.63 -20.50
N VAL A 108 10.08 0.74 -19.17
CA VAL A 108 11.31 0.49 -18.41
C VAL A 108 11.31 -0.91 -17.82
N SER A 109 12.30 -1.71 -18.21
CA SER A 109 12.55 -3.05 -17.66
C SER A 109 13.43 -2.93 -16.41
N LEU A 110 12.93 -3.39 -15.27
CA LEU A 110 13.63 -3.45 -14.00
C LEU A 110 13.99 -4.89 -13.65
N LYS A 111 15.23 -5.10 -13.22
CA LYS A 111 15.72 -6.38 -12.69
C LYS A 111 16.55 -6.13 -11.43
N TRP A 112 16.47 -7.05 -10.48
CA TRP A 112 17.28 -7.00 -9.26
C TRP A 112 17.68 -8.41 -8.84
N LYS A 113 18.58 -8.52 -7.85
CA LYS A 113 18.94 -9.78 -7.24
C LYS A 113 18.24 -9.96 -5.90
N MET A 114 17.93 -11.23 -5.61
CA MET A 114 17.41 -11.66 -4.32
C MET A 114 18.36 -11.21 -3.20
N PRO A 115 17.85 -10.65 -2.10
CA PRO A 115 18.66 -10.39 -0.92
C PRO A 115 19.15 -11.69 -0.27
N GLU A 116 20.26 -11.60 0.45
CA GLU A 116 20.67 -12.68 1.37
C GLU A 116 19.64 -12.85 2.49
N ARG A 117 19.65 -14.01 3.13
CA ARG A 117 18.84 -14.28 4.33
C ARG A 117 19.06 -13.22 5.39
N ALA A 118 17.96 -12.78 6.01
CA ALA A 118 18.00 -11.89 7.15
C ALA A 118 18.58 -12.60 8.38
N ARG A 119 18.83 -11.82 9.44
CA ARG A 119 19.51 -12.29 10.67
C ARG A 119 18.73 -13.38 11.42
N ASP A 120 17.43 -13.44 11.23
CA ASP A 120 16.51 -14.45 11.76
C ASP A 120 16.40 -15.69 10.86
N GLY A 121 17.06 -15.68 9.70
CA GLY A 121 17.08 -16.76 8.72
C GLY A 121 15.99 -16.67 7.64
N GLU A 122 15.08 -15.69 7.71
CA GLU A 122 14.03 -15.52 6.71
C GLU A 122 14.56 -14.95 5.38
N THR A 123 13.85 -15.24 4.29
CA THR A 123 14.11 -14.70 2.95
C THR A 123 13.01 -13.73 2.56
N ALA A 124 13.30 -12.85 1.60
CA ALA A 124 12.25 -12.09 0.94
C ALA A 124 11.19 -13.03 0.32
N SER A 125 9.94 -12.58 0.33
CA SER A 125 8.75 -13.25 -0.21
C SER A 125 7.91 -12.31 -1.08
N GLY A 126 8.50 -11.19 -1.49
CA GLY A 126 7.81 -10.13 -2.21
C GLY A 126 8.69 -8.91 -2.37
N PHE A 127 8.26 -7.99 -3.21
CA PHE A 127 8.97 -6.75 -3.52
C PHE A 127 7.99 -5.60 -3.75
N VAL A 128 8.43 -4.39 -3.42
CA VAL A 128 7.71 -3.16 -3.75
C VAL A 128 8.57 -2.34 -4.70
N VAL A 129 7.99 -1.91 -5.81
CA VAL A 129 8.66 -1.08 -6.80
C VAL A 129 8.14 0.34 -6.68
N TYR A 130 9.07 1.27 -6.53
CA TYR A 130 8.81 2.68 -6.47
C TYR A 130 9.33 3.38 -7.72
N ARG A 131 8.62 4.41 -8.17
CA ARG A 131 9.04 5.30 -9.24
C ARG A 131 8.86 6.75 -8.84
N PHE A 132 9.84 7.55 -9.22
CA PHE A 132 9.91 8.98 -8.95
C PHE A 132 10.10 9.73 -10.27
N ASP A 133 9.38 10.83 -10.44
CA ASP A 133 9.60 11.74 -11.55
C ASP A 133 10.93 12.50 -11.38
N GLU A 134 11.46 13.07 -12.47
CA GLU A 134 12.67 13.89 -12.41
C GLU A 134 12.54 15.03 -11.39
N GLY A 135 13.51 15.12 -10.47
CA GLY A 135 13.53 16.12 -9.40
C GLY A 135 12.61 15.84 -8.21
N GLU A 136 11.85 14.75 -8.22
CA GLU A 136 11.06 14.34 -7.05
C GLU A 136 11.97 13.81 -5.93
N GLU A 137 11.59 14.10 -4.67
CA GLU A 137 12.29 13.55 -3.51
C GLU A 137 12.14 12.03 -3.46
N ILE A 138 13.27 11.32 -3.42
CA ILE A 138 13.30 9.87 -3.38
C ILE A 138 13.01 9.40 -1.95
N SER A 139 11.77 8.96 -1.72
CA SER A 139 11.30 8.46 -0.42
C SER A 139 10.25 7.36 -0.58
N ILE A 140 10.40 6.28 0.19
CA ILE A 140 9.43 5.18 0.25
C ILE A 140 8.18 5.52 1.09
N LEU A 141 8.19 6.67 1.78
CA LEU A 141 7.08 7.09 2.66
C LEU A 141 5.89 7.66 1.90
N ASN A 142 6.06 8.01 0.61
CA ASN A 142 4.98 8.52 -0.23
C ASN A 142 4.33 7.38 -1.04
N PRO A 143 3.12 6.92 -0.70
CA PRO A 143 2.47 5.80 -1.39
C PRO A 143 2.09 6.11 -2.83
N LYS A 144 2.05 7.39 -3.25
CA LYS A 144 1.88 7.78 -4.66
C LYS A 144 2.92 7.12 -5.56
N ASN A 145 4.12 6.89 -5.03
CA ASN A 145 5.27 6.43 -5.80
C ASN A 145 5.34 4.90 -5.88
N ILE A 146 4.48 4.17 -5.16
CA ILE A 146 4.33 2.72 -5.30
C ILE A 146 3.63 2.42 -6.63
N ILE A 147 4.36 1.81 -7.55
CA ILE A 147 3.81 1.39 -8.85
C ILE A 147 3.51 -0.11 -8.91
N LYS A 148 4.14 -0.91 -8.04
CA LYS A 148 3.88 -2.35 -7.94
C LYS A 148 4.15 -2.84 -6.53
N ILE A 149 3.23 -3.67 -6.03
CA ILE A 149 3.46 -4.57 -4.89
C ILE A 149 3.37 -5.99 -5.43
N SER A 150 4.38 -6.80 -5.18
CA SER A 150 4.43 -8.22 -5.48
C SER A 150 4.57 -9.01 -4.19
N PHE A 151 3.76 -10.06 -4.03
CA PHE A 151 3.86 -11.02 -2.92
C PHE A 151 4.42 -12.37 -3.39
N GLU A 152 5.17 -12.33 -4.49
CA GLU A 152 5.87 -13.44 -5.12
C GLU A 152 7.36 -13.07 -5.26
N ASP A 153 8.22 -14.07 -5.47
CA ASP A 153 9.67 -13.93 -5.57
C ASP A 153 10.19 -13.49 -6.95
N TYR A 154 9.32 -12.94 -7.80
CA TYR A 154 9.72 -12.40 -9.10
C TYR A 154 10.72 -11.25 -8.95
N LEU A 155 11.88 -11.40 -9.59
CA LEU A 155 13.00 -10.46 -9.58
C LEU A 155 12.98 -9.49 -10.78
N PHE A 156 11.79 -9.25 -11.34
CA PHE A 156 11.59 -8.50 -12.57
C PHE A 156 10.29 -7.71 -12.53
N PHE A 157 10.32 -6.51 -13.10
CA PHE A 157 9.11 -5.72 -13.37
C PHE A 157 9.28 -4.91 -14.66
N LEU A 158 8.23 -4.86 -15.48
CA LEU A 158 8.16 -3.98 -16.65
C LEU A 158 7.20 -2.84 -16.37
N ASP A 159 7.74 -1.63 -16.24
CA ASP A 159 6.93 -0.42 -16.13
C ASP A 159 6.54 0.08 -17.53
N THR A 160 5.30 -0.20 -17.93
CA THR A 160 4.73 0.23 -19.21
C THR A 160 4.04 1.60 -19.14
N ASN A 161 3.97 2.23 -17.97
CA ASN A 161 3.26 3.49 -17.76
C ASN A 161 4.22 4.67 -17.68
N VAL A 162 5.19 4.72 -18.59
CA VAL A 162 6.24 5.74 -18.67
C VAL A 162 6.01 6.63 -19.88
N LYS A 163 6.44 7.89 -19.80
CA LYS A 163 6.46 8.81 -20.94
C LYS A 163 7.80 8.69 -21.66
N SER A 164 7.82 8.87 -22.99
CA SER A 164 9.06 8.97 -23.77
C SER A 164 9.85 10.24 -23.46
N ASN A 165 11.16 10.20 -23.64
CA ASN A 165 12.10 11.30 -23.36
C ASN A 165 11.91 11.89 -21.96
N HIS A 166 11.71 11.03 -20.97
CA HIS A 166 11.50 11.41 -19.58
C HIS A 166 12.44 10.65 -18.67
N ARG A 167 13.01 11.36 -17.70
CA ARG A 167 13.84 10.76 -16.65
C ARG A 167 13.00 10.28 -15.49
N TYR A 168 13.28 9.06 -15.05
CA TYR A 168 12.70 8.44 -13.87
C TYR A 168 13.80 7.92 -12.96
N SER A 169 13.52 7.88 -11.67
CA SER A 169 14.30 7.11 -10.71
C SER A 169 13.45 5.97 -10.15
N TYR A 170 14.08 4.81 -9.94
CA TYR A 170 13.42 3.63 -9.38
C TYR A 170 14.11 3.15 -8.10
N LEU A 171 13.30 2.65 -7.17
CA LEU A 171 13.75 1.90 -6.00
C LEU A 171 12.99 0.58 -5.90
N VAL A 172 13.63 -0.41 -5.29
CA VAL A 172 12.97 -1.66 -4.92
C VAL A 172 13.25 -1.97 -3.46
N THR A 173 12.22 -2.31 -2.70
CA THR A 173 12.31 -2.87 -1.34
C THR A 173 11.87 -4.33 -1.38
N ALA A 174 12.27 -5.10 -0.37
CA ALA A 174 11.84 -6.49 -0.18
C ALA A 174 10.81 -6.60 0.95
N LEU A 175 9.91 -7.56 0.83
CA LEU A 175 8.90 -7.89 1.84
C LEU A 175 9.12 -9.32 2.37
N ASP A 176 9.01 -9.53 3.67
CA ASP A 176 8.94 -10.89 4.24
C ASP A 176 7.51 -11.44 4.20
N ARG A 177 7.31 -12.62 4.80
CA ARG A 177 6.01 -13.31 4.82
C ARG A 177 4.96 -12.52 5.59
N LEU A 178 5.37 -11.79 6.63
CA LEU A 178 4.53 -10.95 7.48
C LEU A 178 4.48 -9.48 7.02
N LYS A 179 5.05 -9.20 5.84
CA LYS A 179 5.03 -7.91 5.14
C LYS A 179 5.79 -6.81 5.88
N ASN A 180 6.83 -7.16 6.66
CA ASN A 180 7.81 -6.14 7.00
C ASN A 180 8.63 -5.79 5.75
N GLU A 181 8.90 -4.51 5.61
CA GLU A 181 9.60 -3.95 4.47
C GLU A 181 11.06 -3.68 4.82
N SER A 182 11.96 -4.03 3.90
CA SER A 182 13.39 -3.75 4.04
C SER A 182 13.77 -2.32 3.71
N GLU A 183 15.01 -1.96 4.04
CA GLU A 183 15.63 -0.78 3.47
C GLU A 183 15.60 -0.82 1.93
N PRO A 184 15.48 0.34 1.26
CA PRO A 184 15.44 0.37 -0.19
C PRO A 184 16.78 -0.04 -0.80
N SER A 185 16.72 -0.54 -2.04
CA SER A 185 17.88 -0.63 -2.92
C SER A 185 18.55 0.75 -3.09
N GLY A 186 19.72 0.79 -3.74
CA GLY A 186 20.18 2.05 -4.30
C GLY A 186 19.20 2.54 -5.39
N PRO A 187 18.97 3.86 -5.54
CA PRO A 187 18.19 4.39 -6.64
C PRO A 187 18.90 4.16 -7.97
N VAL A 188 18.13 3.85 -9.00
CA VAL A 188 18.62 3.78 -10.39
C VAL A 188 17.84 4.77 -11.23
N GLY A 189 18.56 5.72 -11.82
CA GLY A 189 18.02 6.66 -12.79
C GLY A 189 18.03 6.06 -14.19
N ILE A 190 17.01 6.38 -14.98
CA ILE A 190 16.89 5.98 -16.38
C ILE A 190 16.18 7.08 -17.17
N GLU A 191 16.61 7.29 -18.40
CA GLU A 191 15.93 8.14 -19.38
C GLU A 191 15.25 7.24 -20.41
N THR A 192 13.95 7.46 -20.64
CA THR A 192 13.18 6.71 -21.63
C THR A 192 13.44 7.21 -23.04
N ASN A 193 13.39 6.29 -24.00
CA ASN A 193 13.52 6.60 -25.43
C ASN A 193 12.23 7.18 -26.02
#